data_AF-A0A2T0I3M4-F1
#
_entry.id   AF-A0A2T0I3M4-F1
#
_cell.length_a   1.000
_cell.length_b   1.000
_cell.length_c   1.000
_cell.angle_alpha   90.00
_cell.angle_beta   90.00
_cell.angle_gamma   90.00
#
_symmetry.space_group_name_H-M   'P 1'
#
loop_
_entity.id
_entity.type
_entity.pdbx_description
1 polymer ?
#
loop_
_entity_poly.entity_id
_entity_poly.type
_entity_poly.pdbx_seq_one_letter_code
_entity_poly.pdbx_strand_id
1 'polypeptide(L)'
;MQSHDYVPGLSGLRLDETTGAMELNSGCTGQLNVPRLITVEVGDWAESELPTNAIERYRFIGDQVMAIPAEYRDGAEFSTTDESYDRDCTDIRTRLIYKRPETAAEMAERLAARPSASTLVVSAERVEIRAGGHVMIVMAAEPPFVLHADTCHINGRMIADR
;
A
#
# COMPACT_ATOMS: atom_id res chain seq x y z
N MET A 1 -33.47 0.15 5.53
CA MET A 1 -32.75 1.31 6.10
C MET A 1 -31.43 1.57 5.39
N GLN A 2 -30.97 2.82 5.26
CA GLN A 2 -29.61 3.14 4.79
C GLN A 2 -29.03 4.34 5.56
N SER A 3 -27.70 4.42 5.71
CA SER A 3 -27.01 5.56 6.29
C SER A 3 -27.04 6.76 5.34
N HIS A 4 -26.86 7.96 5.88
CA HIS A 4 -26.88 9.21 5.10
C HIS A 4 -25.74 9.31 4.08
N ASP A 5 -24.61 8.69 4.39
CA ASP A 5 -23.38 8.65 3.58
C ASP A 5 -23.24 7.37 2.75
N TYR A 6 -24.34 6.63 2.55
CA TYR A 6 -24.30 5.39 1.78
C TYR A 6 -23.97 5.66 0.31
N VAL A 7 -22.83 5.10 -0.13
CA VAL A 7 -22.40 5.02 -1.52
C VAL A 7 -22.05 3.55 -1.80
N PRO A 8 -22.76 2.86 -2.72
CA PRO A 8 -22.54 1.45 -3.00
C PRO A 8 -21.06 1.13 -3.25
N GLY A 9 -20.52 0.15 -2.51
CA GLY A 9 -19.12 -0.27 -2.62
C GLY A 9 -18.07 0.74 -2.15
N LEU A 10 -18.46 1.85 -1.49
CA LEU A 10 -17.53 2.90 -1.08
C LEU A 10 -17.68 3.32 0.38
N SER A 11 -18.87 3.68 0.84
CA SER A 11 -19.09 4.17 2.20
C SER A 11 -20.49 3.87 2.73
N GLY A 12 -20.63 3.88 4.05
CA GLY A 12 -21.91 3.79 4.73
C GLY A 12 -22.47 2.36 4.89
N LEU A 13 -23.68 2.30 5.41
CA LEU A 13 -24.42 1.08 5.73
C LEU A 13 -25.73 1.04 4.93
N ARG A 14 -26.07 -0.12 4.36
CA ARG A 14 -27.40 -0.41 3.85
C ARG A 14 -27.93 -1.70 4.45
N LEU A 15 -29.19 -1.67 4.89
CA LEU A 15 -29.96 -2.81 5.36
C LEU A 15 -31.25 -2.93 4.53
N ASP A 16 -31.43 -4.04 3.84
CA ASP A 16 -32.70 -4.41 3.24
C ASP A 16 -33.56 -5.13 4.29
N GLU A 17 -34.64 -4.49 4.71
CA GLU A 17 -35.54 -5.01 5.73
C GLU A 17 -36.42 -6.16 5.23
N THR A 18 -36.59 -6.31 3.91
CA THR A 18 -37.40 -7.37 3.31
C THR A 18 -36.62 -8.68 3.25
N THR A 19 -35.33 -8.60 2.93
CA THR A 19 -34.46 -9.78 2.77
C THR A 19 -33.53 -10.04 3.95
N GLY A 20 -33.37 -9.05 4.84
CA GLY A 20 -32.39 -9.08 5.93
C GLY A 20 -30.95 -8.84 5.46
N ALA A 21 -30.73 -8.52 4.18
CA ALA A 21 -29.39 -8.32 3.64
C ALA A 21 -28.76 -7.02 4.18
N MET A 22 -27.52 -7.11 4.65
CA MET A 22 -26.74 -5.99 5.17
C MET A 22 -25.47 -5.79 4.35
N GLU A 23 -25.17 -4.54 4.04
CA GLU A 23 -23.93 -4.10 3.38
C GLU A 23 -23.29 -3.02 4.24
N LEU A 24 -22.04 -3.24 4.64
CA LEU A 24 -21.23 -2.26 5.36
C LEU A 24 -19.99 -1.95 4.52
N ASN A 25 -19.89 -0.70 4.08
CA ASN A 25 -18.75 -0.19 3.33
C ASN A 25 -17.92 0.69 4.25
N SER A 26 -16.68 0.28 4.51
CA SER A 26 -15.72 1.12 5.22
C SER A 26 -14.80 1.80 4.22
N GLY A 27 -15.24 2.97 3.75
CA GLY A 27 -14.36 3.96 3.18
C GLY A 27 -13.73 4.72 4.34
N CYS A 28 -12.44 4.51 4.61
CA CYS A 28 -11.76 5.38 5.57
C CYS A 28 -11.89 6.82 5.08
N THR A 29 -12.44 7.72 5.90
CA THR A 29 -12.55 9.16 5.58
C THR A 29 -11.88 10.05 6.63
N GLY A 30 -11.59 9.52 7.83
CA GLY A 30 -11.25 10.35 9.01
C GLY A 30 -9.81 10.84 9.18
N GLN A 31 -8.80 10.29 8.49
CA GLN A 31 -7.38 10.70 8.65
C GLN A 31 -6.61 10.73 7.31
N LEU A 32 -7.32 10.82 6.19
CA LEU A 32 -6.75 10.47 4.89
C LEU A 32 -6.32 11.63 4.00
N ASN A 33 -6.93 12.78 4.19
CA ASN A 33 -6.74 13.98 3.36
C ASN A 33 -5.77 14.99 3.98
N VAL A 34 -4.95 14.57 4.95
CA VAL A 34 -3.91 15.41 5.53
C VAL A 34 -2.56 14.97 4.95
N PRO A 35 -1.72 15.91 4.47
CA PRO A 35 -0.35 15.60 4.05
C PRO A 35 0.43 14.92 5.16
N ARG A 36 1.11 13.82 4.82
CA ARG A 36 1.98 13.09 5.77
C ARG A 36 3.41 13.57 5.63
N LEU A 37 4.19 13.48 6.70
CA LEU A 37 5.63 13.64 6.61
C LEU A 37 6.21 12.40 5.92
N ILE A 38 6.90 12.58 4.79
CA ILE A 38 7.57 11.52 4.05
C ILE A 38 9.07 11.75 4.04
N THR A 39 9.82 10.65 3.89
CA THR A 39 11.24 10.67 3.58
C THR A 39 11.38 10.65 2.06
N VAL A 40 12.11 11.62 1.51
CA VAL A 40 12.41 11.72 0.09
C VAL A 40 13.88 11.35 -0.11
N GLU A 41 14.13 10.40 -1.00
CA GLU A 41 15.48 10.05 -1.44
C GLU A 41 15.88 10.96 -2.60
N VAL A 42 16.99 11.67 -2.42
CA VAL A 42 17.59 12.53 -3.45
C VAL A 42 18.47 11.71 -4.37
N GLY A 43 19.18 10.74 -3.80
CA GLY A 43 19.95 9.77 -4.54
C GLY A 43 20.62 8.74 -3.65
N ASP A 44 21.04 7.66 -4.28
CA ASP A 44 21.71 6.53 -3.70
C ASP A 44 22.82 6.09 -4.67
N TRP A 45 24.06 6.18 -4.23
CA TRP A 45 25.25 5.98 -5.06
C TRP A 45 26.15 4.94 -4.42
N ALA A 46 26.59 3.96 -5.20
CA ALA A 46 27.70 3.11 -4.80
C ALA A 46 28.98 3.94 -4.66
N GLU A 47 29.90 3.51 -3.79
CA GLU A 47 31.16 4.21 -3.56
C GLU A 47 31.97 4.38 -4.86
N SER A 48 31.84 3.43 -5.80
CA SER A 48 32.48 3.47 -7.12
C SER A 48 31.88 4.52 -8.08
N GLU A 49 30.65 4.97 -7.84
CA GLU A 49 29.97 6.01 -8.62
C GLU A 49 30.32 7.42 -8.12
N LEU A 50 30.86 7.51 -6.90
CA LEU A 50 31.24 8.79 -6.31
C LEU A 50 32.64 9.22 -6.79
N PRO A 51 32.85 10.51 -7.09
CA PRO A 51 34.16 10.99 -7.49
C PRO A 51 35.23 10.68 -6.44
N THR A 52 36.35 10.09 -6.87
CA THR A 52 37.47 9.77 -5.97
C THR A 52 38.28 11.01 -5.58
N ASN A 53 38.31 12.04 -6.45
CA ASN A 53 38.97 13.30 -6.14
C ASN A 53 38.17 14.08 -5.09
N ALA A 54 38.83 14.55 -4.02
CA ALA A 54 38.17 15.21 -2.91
C ALA A 54 37.40 16.49 -3.29
N ILE A 55 37.92 17.30 -4.22
CA ILE A 55 37.28 18.54 -4.65
C ILE A 55 36.06 18.25 -5.53
N GLU A 56 36.19 17.30 -6.45
CA GLU A 56 35.07 16.87 -7.29
C GLU A 56 33.97 16.20 -6.44
N ARG A 57 34.35 15.41 -5.44
CA ARG A 57 33.41 14.79 -4.51
C ARG A 57 32.67 15.83 -3.67
N TYR A 58 33.39 16.80 -3.12
CA TYR A 58 32.80 17.90 -2.38
C TYR A 58 31.80 18.69 -3.24
N ARG A 59 32.18 18.99 -4.49
CA ARG A 59 31.31 19.67 -5.44
C ARG A 59 30.06 18.84 -5.74
N PHE A 60 30.22 17.57 -6.06
CA PHE A 60 29.12 16.65 -6.34
C PHE A 60 28.12 16.62 -5.17
N ILE A 61 28.60 16.37 -3.95
CA ILE A 61 27.79 16.34 -2.74
C ILE A 61 27.08 17.69 -2.53
N GLY A 62 27.80 18.80 -2.69
CA GLY A 62 27.24 20.14 -2.58
C GLY A 62 26.12 20.38 -3.59
N ASP A 63 26.31 19.99 -4.84
CA ASP A 63 25.30 20.13 -5.91
C ASP A 63 24.03 19.31 -5.58
N GLN A 64 24.18 18.08 -5.05
CA GLN A 64 23.03 17.26 -4.62
C GLN A 64 22.26 17.90 -3.46
N VAL A 65 22.96 18.43 -2.45
CA VAL A 65 22.32 19.12 -1.31
C VAL A 65 21.64 20.41 -1.76
N MET A 66 22.21 21.14 -2.72
CA MET A 66 21.64 22.38 -3.24
C MET A 66 20.40 22.14 -4.11
N ALA A 67 20.22 20.94 -4.68
CA ALA A 67 19.01 20.54 -5.37
C ALA A 67 17.80 20.32 -4.43
N ILE A 68 18.04 20.07 -3.14
CA ILE A 68 16.98 19.99 -2.13
C ILE A 68 16.36 21.38 -1.93
N PRO A 69 15.02 21.51 -1.82
CA PRO A 69 14.37 22.78 -1.50
C PRO A 69 14.94 23.40 -0.22
N ALA A 70 15.13 24.73 -0.23
CA ALA A 70 15.90 25.43 0.78
C ALA A 70 15.34 25.23 2.20
N GLU A 71 14.02 25.16 2.33
CA GLU A 71 13.31 24.95 3.59
C GLU A 71 13.50 23.57 4.23
N TYR A 72 13.98 22.58 3.48
CA TYR A 72 14.23 21.22 3.98
C TYR A 72 15.72 20.84 4.02
N ARG A 73 16.59 21.69 3.47
CA ARG A 73 18.02 21.40 3.30
C ARG A 73 18.75 21.18 4.62
N ASP A 74 18.42 21.96 5.64
CA ASP A 74 19.05 21.87 6.98
C ASP A 74 18.71 20.55 7.69
N GLY A 75 17.63 19.87 7.30
CA GLY A 75 17.22 18.58 7.81
C GLY A 75 17.58 17.40 6.90
N ALA A 76 18.40 17.62 5.86
CA ALA A 76 18.87 16.57 4.98
C ALA A 76 20.01 15.77 5.63
N GLU A 77 20.02 14.46 5.43
CA GLU A 77 20.95 13.54 6.07
C GLU A 77 21.61 12.64 5.03
N PHE A 78 22.92 12.47 5.16
CA PHE A 78 23.66 11.42 4.47
C PHE A 78 23.77 10.18 5.36
N SER A 79 23.59 9.01 4.76
CA SER A 79 23.90 7.72 5.39
C SER A 79 24.78 6.91 4.47
N THR A 80 25.81 6.26 5.02
CA THR A 80 26.63 5.28 4.29
C THR A 80 26.37 3.91 4.88
N THR A 81 25.96 2.97 4.03
CA THR A 81 25.63 1.60 4.41
C THR A 81 26.43 0.63 3.56
N ASP A 82 26.86 -0.47 4.16
CA ASP A 82 27.41 -1.61 3.44
C ASP A 82 26.29 -2.63 3.25
N GLU A 83 25.86 -2.82 2.01
CA GLU A 83 24.82 -3.79 1.63
C GLU A 83 25.41 -5.11 1.15
N SER A 84 26.74 -5.26 1.21
CA SER A 84 27.38 -6.51 0.85
C SER A 84 27.16 -7.58 1.92
N TYR A 85 26.98 -8.81 1.45
CA TYR A 85 26.95 -10.02 2.29
C TYR A 85 28.28 -10.78 2.24
N ASP A 86 29.29 -10.23 1.56
CA ASP A 86 30.61 -10.83 1.41
C ASP A 86 31.69 -10.10 2.21
N ARG A 87 32.86 -10.72 2.31
CA ARG A 87 33.97 -10.22 3.14
C ARG A 87 34.64 -8.97 2.55
N ASP A 88 34.44 -8.73 1.25
CA ASP A 88 35.20 -7.73 0.51
C ASP A 88 34.50 -6.37 0.48
N CYS A 89 33.32 -6.24 1.11
CA CYS A 89 32.59 -4.99 1.27
C CYS A 89 32.36 -4.28 -0.08
N THR A 90 31.94 -5.05 -1.09
CA THR A 90 31.92 -4.59 -2.49
C THR A 90 30.77 -3.65 -2.81
N ASP A 91 29.79 -3.52 -1.92
CA ASP A 91 28.57 -2.72 -2.11
C ASP A 91 28.37 -1.73 -0.97
N ILE A 92 29.35 -0.82 -0.80
CA ILE A 92 29.21 0.34 0.06
C ILE A 92 28.44 1.41 -0.72
N ARG A 93 27.33 1.88 -0.14
CA ARG A 93 26.43 2.85 -0.73
C ARG A 93 26.30 4.09 0.14
N THR A 94 26.24 5.25 -0.47
CA THR A 94 25.93 6.53 0.18
C THR A 94 24.58 7.03 -0.32
N ARG A 95 23.69 7.30 0.61
CA ARG A 95 22.33 7.79 0.36
C ARG A 95 22.15 9.18 0.93
N LEU A 96 21.43 10.05 0.21
CA LEU A 96 21.00 11.37 0.66
C LEU A 96 19.49 11.41 0.76
N ILE A 97 18.97 11.71 1.94
CA ILE A 97 17.53 11.85 2.20
C ILE A 97 17.20 13.18 2.85
N TYR A 98 15.95 13.61 2.71
CA TYR A 98 15.37 14.67 3.53
C TYR A 98 13.91 14.36 3.83
N LYS A 99 13.31 15.07 4.79
CA LYS A 99 11.90 14.90 5.16
C LYS A 99 11.09 16.12 4.78
N ARG A 100 9.90 15.89 4.20
CA ARG A 100 8.93 16.95 3.91
C ARG A 100 7.49 16.42 3.92
N PRO A 101 6.47 17.29 4.02
CA PRO A 101 5.11 16.89 3.76
C PRO A 101 4.92 16.37 2.33
N GLU A 102 4.02 15.40 2.15
CA GLU A 102 3.51 14.99 0.84
C GLU A 102 2.99 16.20 0.04
N THR A 103 3.23 16.18 -1.26
CA THR A 103 2.55 17.06 -2.21
C THR A 103 1.11 16.62 -2.42
N ALA A 104 0.28 17.49 -2.97
CA ALA A 104 -1.10 17.14 -3.33
C ALA A 104 -1.17 15.97 -4.33
N ALA A 105 -0.19 15.86 -5.23
CA ALA A 105 -0.11 14.77 -6.21
C ALA A 105 0.24 13.42 -5.54
N GLU A 106 1.27 13.39 -4.70
CA GLU A 106 1.64 12.18 -3.94
C GLU A 106 0.52 11.74 -3.00
N MET A 107 -0.18 12.69 -2.38
CA MET A 107 -1.36 12.40 -1.57
C MET A 107 -2.48 11.79 -2.43
N ALA A 108 -2.77 12.36 -3.59
CA ALA A 108 -3.79 11.84 -4.50
C ALA A 108 -3.44 10.43 -5.00
N GLU A 109 -2.17 10.19 -5.34
CA GLU A 109 -1.67 8.87 -5.73
C GLU A 109 -1.81 7.86 -4.59
N ARG A 110 -1.39 8.22 -3.36
CA ARG A 110 -1.59 7.38 -2.17
C ARG A 110 -3.06 7.06 -1.92
N LEU A 111 -3.95 8.02 -2.16
CA LEU A 111 -5.39 7.82 -2.02
C LEU A 111 -5.96 6.92 -3.12
N ALA A 112 -5.45 7.03 -4.35
CA ALA A 112 -5.86 6.22 -5.49
C ALA A 112 -5.31 4.78 -5.44
N ALA A 113 -4.08 4.59 -4.96
CA ALA A 113 -3.43 3.29 -4.82
C ALA A 113 -4.00 2.43 -3.69
N ARG A 114 -4.91 2.97 -2.88
CA ARG A 114 -5.56 2.20 -1.83
C ARG A 114 -6.50 1.17 -2.46
N PRO A 115 -6.49 -0.08 -1.96
CA PRO A 115 -7.56 -1.01 -2.30
C PRO A 115 -8.87 -0.32 -1.97
N SER A 116 -9.74 -0.24 -2.98
CA SER A 116 -11.09 0.30 -2.85
C SER A 116 -11.78 -0.35 -1.65
N ALA A 117 -12.62 0.44 -0.99
CA ALA A 117 -13.26 0.19 0.30
C ALA A 117 -13.48 -1.30 0.61
N SER A 118 -13.21 -1.69 1.86
CA SER A 118 -13.58 -3.02 2.31
C SER A 118 -15.11 -3.07 2.45
N THR A 119 -15.74 -4.02 1.79
CA THR A 119 -17.18 -4.26 1.86
C THR A 119 -17.43 -5.55 2.63
N LEU A 120 -18.20 -5.47 3.70
CA LEU A 120 -18.81 -6.64 4.34
C LEU A 120 -20.24 -6.77 3.81
N VAL A 121 -20.56 -7.92 3.22
CA VAL A 121 -21.92 -8.27 2.80
C VAL A 121 -22.40 -9.43 3.65
N VAL A 122 -23.55 -9.28 4.28
CA VAL A 122 -24.24 -10.35 5.01
C VAL A 122 -25.59 -10.57 4.34
N SER A 123 -25.86 -11.81 3.93
CA SER A 123 -27.18 -12.24 3.46
C SER A 123 -27.60 -13.52 4.18
N ALA A 124 -28.82 -13.98 3.93
CA ALA A 124 -29.33 -15.22 4.51
C ALA A 124 -28.46 -16.45 4.20
N GLU A 125 -27.76 -16.46 3.07
CA GLU A 125 -27.00 -17.62 2.58
C GLU A 125 -25.50 -17.54 2.86
N ARG A 126 -24.96 -16.32 3.04
CA ARG A 126 -23.52 -16.11 3.15
C ARG A 126 -23.11 -14.80 3.80
N VAL A 127 -21.88 -14.78 4.31
CA VAL A 127 -21.11 -13.62 4.73
C VAL A 127 -19.89 -13.49 3.82
N GLU A 128 -19.74 -12.34 3.16
CA GLU A 128 -18.60 -12.04 2.29
C GLU A 128 -17.82 -10.84 2.79
N ILE A 129 -16.50 -10.93 2.77
CA ILE A 129 -15.59 -9.79 2.91
C ILE A 129 -14.91 -9.55 1.57
N ARG A 130 -15.05 -8.33 1.05
CA ARG A 130 -14.42 -7.86 -0.18
C ARG A 130 -13.42 -6.77 0.13
N ALA A 131 -12.30 -6.75 -0.58
CA ALA A 131 -11.30 -5.69 -0.52
C ALA A 131 -10.81 -5.41 -1.94
N GLY A 132 -10.78 -4.14 -2.36
CA GLY A 132 -10.29 -3.81 -3.71
C GLY A 132 -11.15 -4.39 -4.84
N GLY A 133 -12.44 -4.70 -4.59
CA GLY A 133 -13.30 -5.43 -5.53
C GLY A 133 -13.08 -6.95 -5.57
N HIS A 134 -12.08 -7.48 -4.87
CA HIS A 134 -11.81 -8.91 -4.75
C HIS A 134 -12.53 -9.51 -3.54
N VAL A 135 -13.12 -10.70 -3.69
CA VAL A 135 -13.70 -11.46 -2.59
C VAL A 135 -12.56 -12.15 -1.82
N MET A 136 -12.38 -11.79 -0.56
CA MET A 136 -11.30 -12.30 0.30
C MET A 136 -11.75 -13.47 1.15
N ILE A 137 -12.95 -13.38 1.73
CA ILE A 137 -13.52 -14.39 2.62
C ILE A 137 -14.99 -14.59 2.24
N VAL A 138 -15.40 -15.86 2.14
CA VAL A 138 -16.81 -16.25 2.03
C VAL A 138 -17.08 -17.30 3.09
N MET A 139 -18.06 -17.04 3.95
CA MET A 139 -18.65 -18.04 4.84
C MET A 139 -20.07 -18.28 4.33
N ALA A 140 -20.34 -19.45 3.78
CA ALA A 140 -21.67 -19.83 3.30
C ALA A 140 -22.27 -20.89 4.23
N ALA A 141 -23.61 -20.97 4.26
CA ALA A 141 -24.32 -22.01 5.00
C ALA A 141 -24.04 -23.42 4.45
N GLU A 142 -23.68 -23.52 3.16
CA GLU A 142 -23.22 -24.77 2.54
C GLU A 142 -21.70 -24.93 2.70
N PRO A 143 -21.21 -26.15 2.97
CA PRO A 143 -19.78 -26.40 3.10
C PRO A 143 -19.06 -26.05 1.78
N PRO A 144 -17.99 -25.24 1.82
CA PRO A 144 -17.32 -24.74 0.61
C PRO A 144 -16.60 -25.84 -0.17
N PHE A 145 -16.33 -26.97 0.49
CA PHE A 145 -15.84 -28.20 -0.09
C PHE A 145 -16.85 -29.32 0.17
N VAL A 146 -17.19 -30.05 -0.89
CA VAL A 146 -17.85 -31.35 -0.77
C VAL A 146 -16.86 -32.39 -1.28
N LEU A 147 -16.42 -33.27 -0.38
CA LEU A 147 -15.68 -34.47 -0.74
C LEU A 147 -16.68 -35.54 -1.14
N HIS A 148 -16.67 -35.94 -2.41
CA HIS A 148 -17.43 -37.07 -2.91
C HIS A 148 -16.46 -38.10 -3.49
N ALA A 149 -16.32 -39.25 -2.82
CA ALA A 149 -15.23 -40.20 -3.06
C ALA A 149 -13.87 -39.49 -3.01
N ASP A 150 -13.09 -39.53 -4.11
CA ASP A 150 -11.74 -38.95 -4.21
C ASP A 150 -11.74 -37.56 -4.90
N THR A 151 -12.90 -36.92 -5.03
CA THR A 151 -13.02 -35.62 -5.74
C THR A 151 -13.42 -34.50 -4.79
N CYS A 152 -12.65 -33.40 -4.82
CA CYS A 152 -12.98 -32.17 -4.13
C CYS A 152 -13.76 -31.23 -5.05
N HIS A 153 -14.99 -30.91 -4.66
CA HIS A 153 -15.80 -29.88 -5.31
C HIS A 153 -15.70 -28.59 -4.52
N ILE A 154 -15.24 -27.50 -5.16
CA ILE A 154 -15.23 -26.16 -4.57
C ILE A 154 -16.37 -25.36 -5.18
N ASN A 155 -17.32 -24.90 -4.36
CA ASN A 155 -18.50 -24.15 -4.81
C ASN A 155 -19.25 -24.85 -5.96
N GLY A 156 -19.40 -26.17 -5.90
CA GLY A 156 -20.07 -26.98 -6.93
C GLY A 156 -19.26 -27.24 -8.21
N ARG A 157 -18.02 -26.73 -8.33
CA ARG A 157 -17.12 -27.03 -9.46
C ARG A 157 -16.09 -28.08 -9.08
N MET A 158 -15.92 -29.08 -9.94
CA MET A 158 -14.88 -30.09 -9.80
C MET A 158 -13.51 -29.47 -10.08
N ILE A 159 -12.56 -29.63 -9.16
CA ILE A 159 -11.16 -29.34 -9.43
C ILE A 159 -10.51 -30.64 -9.87
N ALA A 160 -10.19 -30.73 -11.16
CA ALA A 160 -9.37 -31.80 -11.71
C ALA A 160 -7.95 -31.28 -11.92
N ASP A 161 -6.96 -32.13 -11.59
CA ASP A 161 -5.58 -31.93 -12.03
C ASP A 161 -5.55 -32.03 -13.56
N ARG A 162 -4.75 -31.20 -14.23
CA ARG A 162 -4.68 -31.16 -15.70
C ARG A 162 -3.75 -32.23 -16.25
#